data_AF-Q239C2-F1
#
_entry.id   AF-Q239C2-F1
#
_cell.length_a   1.000
_cell.length_b   1.000
_cell.length_c   1.000
_cell.angle_alpha   90.00
_cell.angle_beta   90.00
_cell.angle_gamma   90.00
#
_symmetry.space_group_name_H-M   'P 1'
#
loop_
_entity.id
_entity.type
_entity.pdbx_description
1 polymer ?
#
loop_
_entity_poly.entity_id
_entity_poly.type
_entity_poly.pdbx_seq_one_letter_code
_entity_poly.pdbx_strand_id
1 'polypeptide(L)'
;MFGYNKYINNQNQNLRKFSINWIINNLDRLISLLLIYFYFEDISNCQSLIDNQSFLQLSAYIQHKLKMQANQALLITLFICSSVALQNSIFLNETFYPGLIKINSDSDMFYILFESRSNKNSDPLILWLNGGPGCSSMLGLFEELGPYKITQDNTLTSNPYSWNNKANVLFVDQPIGTGFSNLGSSQIPNTEEGVAKQMHDFIQSFLQTYPKYVNRDFYIAGESYAGQYIPAIGSLIIKSGDLQIKFRGVAIGNGWVDPYYQQPAYAEYAYKYNLIDLDTYTATQQQFAVCQQYIKTGAPIQILTDACEAPFNKITEKNNFDIYNYKTPCVNPTCSEDADDDKVQKFLSREDVQQVLGVQGRTWSACVDNVYSALSDLENRSSTNDLISIVNADLKVLIYNGDLDYMCNYIGTENWVNNLNWKQQSQFQVAQYQTVKLNGKEVGKIKGVSKFQFYIVYNAGHMVPKDQPEVALQLINNFISQESYLKMLEFQILFYLNIYFVSHAVIRFLQK
;
A
#
# COMPACT_ATOMS: atom_id res chain seq x y z
N MET A 1 -49.84 16.94 66.00
CA MET A 1 -50.56 18.16 65.57
C MET A 1 -49.58 19.33 65.60
N PHE A 2 -49.33 19.86 64.41
CA PHE A 2 -48.88 21.22 64.08
C PHE A 2 -47.82 21.88 64.99
N GLY A 3 -46.55 21.66 64.64
CA GLY A 3 -45.45 22.45 65.21
C GLY A 3 -44.08 22.31 64.53
N TYR A 4 -43.77 21.20 63.84
CA TYR A 4 -42.41 20.97 63.31
C TYR A 4 -42.30 20.90 61.77
N ASN A 5 -43.40 20.78 61.03
CA ASN A 5 -43.37 20.60 59.56
C ASN A 5 -43.25 21.89 58.73
N LYS A 6 -43.17 23.08 59.35
CA LYS A 6 -43.07 24.34 58.60
C LYS A 6 -41.63 24.80 58.34
N TYR A 7 -40.63 24.19 58.98
CA TYR A 7 -39.23 24.57 58.79
C TYR A 7 -38.54 23.83 57.63
N ILE A 8 -38.95 22.59 57.32
CA ILE A 8 -38.33 21.77 56.26
C ILE A 8 -38.86 22.12 54.85
N ASN A 9 -40.10 22.61 54.73
CA ASN A 9 -40.68 22.95 53.41
C ASN A 9 -40.12 24.23 52.76
N ASN A 10 -39.54 25.15 53.54
CA ASN A 10 -38.98 26.39 52.99
C ASN A 10 -37.58 26.22 52.35
N GLN A 11 -36.81 25.19 52.74
CA GLN A 11 -35.51 24.91 52.13
C GLN A 11 -35.67 24.24 50.75
N ASN A 12 -36.66 23.36 50.57
CA ASN A 12 -36.93 22.69 49.28
C ASN A 12 -37.60 23.60 48.23
N GLN A 13 -38.38 24.61 48.64
CA GLN A 13 -38.90 25.60 47.70
C GLN A 13 -37.81 26.54 47.18
N ASN A 14 -36.79 26.86 47.99
CA ASN A 14 -35.67 27.69 47.56
C ASN A 14 -34.75 26.95 46.60
N LEU A 15 -34.49 25.65 46.78
CA LEU A 15 -33.72 24.84 45.83
C LEU A 15 -34.44 24.63 44.49
N ARG A 16 -35.76 24.42 44.49
CA ARG A 16 -36.56 24.34 43.25
C ARG A 16 -36.74 25.68 42.54
N LYS A 17 -36.84 26.79 43.27
CA LYS A 17 -36.82 28.14 42.67
C LYS A 17 -35.43 28.50 42.14
N PHE A 18 -34.36 28.05 42.79
CA PHE A 18 -33.00 28.28 42.33
C PHE A 18 -32.73 27.51 41.03
N SER A 19 -33.16 26.25 40.91
CA SER A 19 -33.00 25.47 39.68
C SER A 19 -33.89 25.98 38.52
N ILE A 20 -35.15 26.35 38.78
CA ILE A 20 -36.05 26.86 37.73
C ILE A 20 -35.66 28.27 37.31
N ASN A 21 -35.33 29.19 38.23
CA ASN A 21 -34.85 30.53 37.84
C ASN A 21 -33.46 30.47 37.20
N TRP A 22 -32.59 29.53 37.58
CA TRP A 22 -31.33 29.34 36.88
C TRP A 22 -31.56 28.83 35.45
N ILE A 23 -32.48 27.88 35.25
CA ILE A 23 -32.84 27.38 33.92
C ILE A 23 -33.52 28.48 33.09
N ILE A 24 -34.42 29.28 33.67
CA ILE A 24 -35.10 30.40 32.97
C ILE A 24 -34.11 31.52 32.65
N ASN A 25 -33.22 31.89 33.58
CA ASN A 25 -32.21 32.93 33.37
C ASN A 25 -31.05 32.49 32.47
N ASN A 26 -30.90 31.19 32.24
CA ASN A 26 -29.94 30.63 31.30
C ASN A 26 -30.63 29.93 30.11
N LEU A 27 -31.94 30.12 29.93
CA LEU A 27 -32.70 29.48 28.85
C LEU A 27 -32.17 29.94 27.50
N ASP A 28 -31.85 31.23 27.37
CA ASP A 28 -31.21 31.80 26.17
C ASP A 28 -29.80 31.24 25.93
N ARG A 29 -29.06 30.90 26.99
CA ARG A 29 -27.73 30.26 26.90
C ARG A 29 -27.81 28.78 26.56
N LEU A 30 -28.80 28.06 27.10
CA LEU A 30 -29.09 26.66 26.79
C LEU A 30 -29.66 26.52 25.38
N ILE A 31 -30.55 27.42 24.96
CA ILE A 31 -31.04 27.53 23.58
C ILE A 31 -29.90 27.94 22.65
N SER A 32 -28.97 28.82 23.06
CA SER A 32 -27.77 29.13 22.28
C SER A 32 -26.82 27.96 22.18
N LEU A 33 -26.64 27.15 23.22
CA LEU A 33 -25.82 25.93 23.20
C LEU A 33 -26.47 24.82 22.37
N LEU A 34 -27.81 24.68 22.41
CA LEU A 34 -28.57 23.79 21.55
C LEU A 34 -28.59 24.26 20.10
N LEU A 35 -28.70 25.57 19.84
CA LEU A 35 -28.59 26.15 18.49
C LEU A 35 -27.17 26.06 17.96
N ILE A 36 -26.14 26.18 18.80
CA ILE A 36 -24.74 25.88 18.46
C ILE A 36 -24.64 24.39 18.10
N TYR A 37 -25.11 23.49 18.96
CA TYR A 37 -25.13 22.04 18.70
C TYR A 37 -25.87 21.68 17.40
N PHE A 38 -27.05 22.25 17.13
CA PHE A 38 -27.83 22.03 15.90
C PHE A 38 -27.24 22.75 14.67
N TYR A 39 -26.59 23.91 14.82
CA TYR A 39 -25.85 24.55 13.73
C TYR A 39 -24.56 23.78 13.38
N PHE A 40 -24.06 22.95 14.30
CA PHE A 40 -22.88 22.11 14.11
C PHE A 40 -23.19 20.66 13.69
N GLU A 41 -24.45 20.21 13.67
CA GLU A 41 -24.84 19.00 12.91
C GLU A 41 -24.75 19.24 11.39
N ASP A 42 -24.88 20.49 10.93
CA ASP A 42 -24.83 20.87 9.51
C ASP A 42 -23.42 21.26 9.00
N ILE A 43 -22.41 21.38 9.86
CA ILE A 43 -21.02 21.73 9.45
C ILE A 43 -20.12 20.50 9.62
N SER A 44 -20.24 19.57 8.68
CA SER A 44 -19.46 18.32 8.61
C SER A 44 -18.01 18.50 8.16
N ASN A 45 -17.41 19.70 8.22
CA ASN A 45 -16.01 19.90 7.80
C ASN A 45 -15.30 21.07 8.49
N CYS A 46 -14.67 20.80 9.64
CA CYS A 46 -13.72 21.74 10.27
C CYS A 46 -12.41 21.91 9.47
N GLN A 47 -12.16 21.13 8.41
CA GLN A 47 -11.03 21.36 7.50
C GLN A 47 -11.04 22.79 6.89
N SER A 48 -12.23 23.40 6.79
CA SER A 48 -12.44 24.77 6.28
C SER A 48 -12.22 25.89 7.31
N LEU A 49 -11.99 25.56 8.59
CA LEU A 49 -11.79 26.51 9.69
C LEU A 49 -10.31 26.83 9.97
N ILE A 50 -9.38 26.22 9.22
CA ILE A 50 -7.93 26.44 9.34
C ILE A 50 -7.47 27.71 8.59
N ASP A 51 -8.38 28.46 7.97
CA ASP A 51 -8.06 29.82 7.53
C ASP A 51 -8.30 30.81 8.70
N ASN A 52 -7.30 31.67 8.96
CA ASN A 52 -7.25 32.57 10.14
C ASN A 52 -8.52 33.42 10.29
N GLN A 53 -9.19 33.71 9.18
CA GLN A 53 -10.37 34.56 9.13
C GLN A 53 -11.61 33.89 9.74
N SER A 54 -11.82 32.59 9.50
CA SER A 54 -12.97 31.83 10.01
C SER A 54 -12.84 31.55 11.51
N PHE A 55 -11.62 31.29 11.98
CA PHE A 55 -11.30 31.12 13.39
C PHE A 55 -11.59 32.39 14.22
N LEU A 56 -11.19 33.56 13.69
CA LEU A 56 -11.45 34.85 14.33
C LEU A 56 -12.93 35.24 14.29
N GLN A 57 -13.66 34.87 13.23
CA GLN A 57 -15.11 35.05 13.16
C GLN A 57 -15.85 34.21 14.20
N LEU A 58 -15.44 32.95 14.39
CA LEU A 58 -16.01 32.07 15.41
C LEU A 58 -15.73 32.59 16.83
N SER A 59 -14.49 33.03 17.09
CA SER A 59 -14.13 33.67 18.35
C SER A 59 -14.94 34.95 18.61
N ALA A 60 -15.10 35.82 17.61
CA ALA A 60 -15.91 37.02 17.71
C ALA A 60 -17.41 36.73 17.92
N TYR A 61 -17.94 35.69 17.26
CA TYR A 61 -19.31 35.24 17.45
C TYR A 61 -19.56 34.70 18.87
N ILE A 62 -18.66 33.85 19.38
CA ILE A 62 -18.71 33.32 20.75
C ILE A 62 -18.59 34.45 21.77
N GLN A 63 -17.66 35.37 21.54
CA GLN A 63 -17.47 36.57 22.36
C GLN A 63 -18.76 37.39 22.45
N HIS A 64 -19.38 37.66 21.30
CA HIS A 64 -20.59 38.47 21.20
C HIS A 64 -21.81 37.77 21.83
N LYS A 65 -22.04 36.49 21.50
CA LYS A 65 -23.20 35.74 21.96
C LYS A 65 -23.17 35.44 23.46
N LEU A 66 -22.00 35.09 24.00
CA LEU A 66 -21.89 34.72 25.41
C LEU A 66 -21.51 35.88 26.33
N LYS A 67 -21.30 37.09 25.76
CA LYS A 67 -20.88 38.32 26.46
C LYS A 67 -19.65 38.09 27.33
N MET A 68 -18.61 37.52 26.73
CA MET A 68 -17.36 37.16 27.40
C MET A 68 -16.18 37.96 26.88
N GLN A 69 -15.05 37.93 27.59
CA GLN A 69 -13.84 38.63 27.14
C GLN A 69 -13.22 37.92 25.92
N ALA A 70 -12.59 38.69 25.02
CA ALA A 70 -11.98 38.16 23.80
C ALA A 70 -11.02 36.99 24.07
N ASN A 71 -10.22 37.07 25.12
CA ASN A 71 -9.27 36.01 25.49
C ASN A 71 -9.98 34.72 25.94
N GLN A 72 -11.14 34.82 26.59
CA GLN A 72 -11.95 33.67 27.01
C GLN A 72 -12.67 33.04 25.80
N ALA A 73 -13.19 33.87 24.90
CA ALA A 73 -13.79 33.40 23.65
C ALA A 73 -12.74 32.69 22.79
N LEU A 74 -11.54 33.26 22.64
CA LEU A 74 -10.43 32.66 21.92
C LEU A 74 -10.02 31.31 22.53
N LEU A 75 -9.94 31.22 23.86
CA LEU A 75 -9.64 29.98 24.57
C LEU A 75 -10.72 28.91 24.36
N ILE A 76 -11.99 29.30 24.37
CA ILE A 76 -13.12 28.40 24.10
C ILE A 76 -13.12 27.98 22.63
N THR A 77 -12.83 28.87 21.68
CA THR A 77 -12.66 28.54 20.27
C THR A 77 -11.50 27.58 20.07
N LEU A 78 -10.36 27.81 20.73
CA LEU A 78 -9.24 26.86 20.78
C LEU A 78 -9.68 25.51 21.35
N PHE A 79 -10.42 25.50 22.46
CA PHE A 79 -10.93 24.28 23.08
C PHE A 79 -11.89 23.52 22.15
N ILE A 80 -12.83 24.21 21.51
CA ILE A 80 -13.79 23.64 20.55
C ILE A 80 -13.05 23.10 19.33
N CYS A 81 -12.19 23.90 18.69
CA CYS A 81 -11.38 23.46 17.55
C CYS A 81 -10.46 22.30 17.92
N SER A 82 -9.88 22.29 19.12
CA SER A 82 -9.06 21.16 19.59
C SER A 82 -9.90 19.92 19.89
N SER A 83 -11.12 20.07 20.43
CA SER A 83 -12.04 18.96 20.67
C SER A 83 -12.65 18.37 19.40
N VAL A 84 -12.76 19.18 18.33
CA VAL A 84 -13.20 18.74 17.00
C VAL A 84 -12.03 18.19 16.17
N ALA A 85 -10.81 18.73 16.34
CA ALA A 85 -9.60 18.07 15.84
C ALA A 85 -9.35 16.72 16.53
N LEU A 86 -9.94 16.51 17.71
CA LEU A 86 -9.99 15.24 18.44
C LEU A 86 -11.20 14.37 18.05
N GLN A 87 -12.06 14.78 17.10
CA GLN A 87 -12.94 13.84 16.40
C GLN A 87 -12.11 13.04 15.39
N ASN A 88 -11.35 12.09 15.95
CA ASN A 88 -10.72 10.91 15.33
C ASN A 88 -10.53 10.97 13.81
N SER A 89 -9.48 11.62 13.31
CA SER A 89 -8.94 11.16 12.03
C SER A 89 -8.35 9.77 12.30
N ILE A 90 -9.01 8.73 11.83
CA ILE A 90 -8.61 7.33 12.03
C ILE A 90 -7.12 7.12 11.66
N PHE A 91 -6.62 7.89 10.70
CA PHE A 91 -5.21 7.97 10.31
C PHE A 91 -4.49 9.18 10.93
N LEU A 92 -4.23 9.15 12.24
CA LEU A 92 -3.52 10.22 12.96
C LEU A 92 -2.07 10.41 12.47
N ASN A 93 -1.68 11.67 12.25
CA ASN A 93 -0.33 12.10 11.84
C ASN A 93 0.07 11.82 10.38
N GLU A 94 -0.89 11.44 9.53
CA GLU A 94 -0.66 11.31 8.09
C GLU A 94 -1.47 12.34 7.30
N THR A 95 -0.95 12.76 6.15
CA THR A 95 -1.81 13.42 5.15
C THR A 95 -2.22 12.36 4.14
N PHE A 96 -3.52 12.09 4.08
CA PHE A 96 -4.08 11.06 3.23
C PHE A 96 -5.31 11.55 2.46
N TYR A 97 -5.57 10.94 1.31
CA TYR A 97 -6.70 11.26 0.45
C TYR A 97 -7.32 9.96 -0.07
N PRO A 98 -8.45 9.51 0.50
CA PRO A 98 -9.26 8.48 -0.12
C PRO A 98 -10.04 9.10 -1.28
N GLY A 99 -10.39 8.30 -2.28
CA GLY A 99 -11.22 8.79 -3.36
C GLY A 99 -11.71 7.73 -4.32
N LEU A 100 -12.60 8.17 -5.20
CA LEU A 100 -13.23 7.35 -6.23
C LEU A 100 -12.99 8.01 -7.59
N ILE A 101 -12.40 7.27 -8.52
CA ILE A 101 -12.31 7.68 -9.92
C ILE A 101 -13.42 6.98 -10.71
N LYS A 102 -14.31 7.78 -11.30
CA LYS A 102 -15.44 7.27 -12.08
C LYS A 102 -14.96 6.65 -13.39
N ILE A 103 -15.40 5.43 -13.67
CA ILE A 103 -15.26 4.77 -14.97
C ILE A 103 -16.46 5.09 -15.86
N ASN A 104 -17.65 5.09 -15.28
CA ASN A 104 -18.90 5.57 -15.90
C ASN A 104 -19.86 6.08 -14.81
N SER A 105 -21.16 6.19 -15.11
CA SER A 105 -22.17 6.72 -14.19
C SER A 105 -22.35 5.92 -12.89
N ASP A 106 -22.12 4.61 -12.91
CA ASP A 106 -22.39 3.72 -11.79
C ASP A 106 -21.20 2.84 -11.38
N SER A 107 -20.05 2.99 -12.04
CA SER A 107 -18.86 2.17 -11.82
C SER A 107 -17.65 3.07 -11.52
N ASP A 108 -16.86 2.72 -10.50
CA ASP A 108 -15.70 3.50 -10.05
C ASP A 108 -14.58 2.66 -9.43
N MET A 109 -13.38 3.22 -9.43
CA MET A 109 -12.20 2.64 -8.80
C MET A 109 -11.83 3.42 -7.53
N PHE A 110 -11.66 2.69 -6.43
CA PHE A 110 -11.26 3.23 -5.15
C PHE A 110 -9.73 3.30 -4.99
N TYR A 111 -9.26 4.36 -4.34
CA TYR A 111 -7.87 4.49 -3.96
C TYR A 111 -7.71 5.19 -2.61
N ILE A 112 -6.55 5.00 -1.99
CA ILE A 112 -6.06 5.85 -0.91
C ILE A 112 -4.64 6.30 -1.25
N LEU A 113 -4.44 7.62 -1.26
CA LEU A 113 -3.13 8.25 -1.37
C LEU A 113 -2.63 8.63 0.02
N PHE A 114 -1.39 8.27 0.34
CA PHE A 114 -0.65 8.83 1.48
C PHE A 114 0.50 9.71 0.98
N GLU A 115 0.59 10.95 1.46
CA GLU A 115 1.69 11.84 1.13
C GLU A 115 3.00 11.40 1.79
N SER A 116 4.13 11.80 1.18
CA SER A 116 5.44 11.53 1.78
C SER A 116 5.62 12.25 3.12
N ARG A 117 6.09 11.52 4.13
CA ARG A 117 6.54 12.04 5.44
C ARG A 117 7.80 12.90 5.32
N SER A 118 8.61 12.70 4.27
CA SER A 118 9.87 13.43 4.05
C SER A 118 9.62 14.76 3.34
N ASN A 119 9.28 14.75 2.05
CA ASN A 119 8.86 15.95 1.34
C ASN A 119 7.80 15.62 0.29
N LYS A 120 6.53 15.73 0.69
CA LYS A 120 5.35 15.53 -0.18
C LYS A 120 5.37 16.28 -1.52
N ASN A 121 6.03 17.44 -1.59
CA ASN A 121 6.07 18.28 -2.78
C ASN A 121 7.22 17.96 -3.74
N SER A 122 8.23 17.19 -3.33
CA SER A 122 9.38 16.81 -4.19
C SER A 122 9.51 15.31 -4.40
N ASP A 123 9.20 14.52 -3.37
CA ASP A 123 9.37 13.06 -3.38
C ASP A 123 8.49 12.39 -4.44
N PRO A 124 8.95 11.26 -5.02
CA PRO A 124 8.25 10.59 -6.12
C PRO A 124 6.86 10.09 -5.72
N LEU A 125 6.06 9.76 -6.73
CA LEU A 125 4.79 9.03 -6.58
C LEU A 125 5.01 7.56 -6.90
N ILE A 126 4.59 6.66 -6.02
CA ILE A 126 4.56 5.22 -6.22
C ILE A 126 3.10 4.79 -6.29
N LEU A 127 2.69 4.18 -7.39
CA LEU A 127 1.46 3.39 -7.47
C LEU A 127 1.76 1.99 -6.92
N TRP A 128 1.03 1.54 -5.91
CA TRP A 128 1.11 0.18 -5.36
C TRP A 128 -0.10 -0.65 -5.80
N LEU A 129 0.17 -1.87 -6.26
CA LEU A 129 -0.82 -2.85 -6.71
C LEU A 129 -0.58 -4.22 -6.05
N ASN A 130 -1.54 -4.72 -5.27
CA ASN A 130 -1.57 -6.14 -4.92
C ASN A 130 -2.05 -6.99 -6.12
N GLY A 131 -1.92 -8.30 -5.99
CA GLY A 131 -2.20 -9.28 -7.05
C GLY A 131 -3.59 -9.93 -6.97
N GLY A 132 -3.60 -11.24 -6.71
CA GLY A 132 -4.78 -12.11 -6.82
C GLY A 132 -4.68 -13.03 -8.03
N PRO A 133 -5.38 -12.76 -9.15
CA PRO A 133 -6.04 -11.49 -9.52
C PRO A 133 -7.27 -11.10 -8.70
N GLY A 134 -7.49 -9.79 -8.55
CA GLY A 134 -8.68 -9.25 -7.88
C GLY A 134 -8.57 -9.12 -6.36
N CYS A 135 -7.35 -9.08 -5.83
CA CYS A 135 -7.10 -8.76 -4.42
C CYS A 135 -6.88 -7.26 -4.21
N SER A 136 -7.45 -6.74 -3.13
CA SER A 136 -7.43 -5.33 -2.77
C SER A 136 -6.03 -4.84 -2.43
N SER A 137 -5.68 -3.63 -2.90
CA SER A 137 -4.43 -2.98 -2.50
C SER A 137 -4.47 -2.42 -1.08
N MET A 138 -5.60 -2.55 -0.39
CA MET A 138 -5.71 -2.25 1.03
C MET A 138 -4.97 -3.29 1.88
N LEU A 139 -4.75 -4.50 1.36
CA LEU A 139 -3.91 -5.51 2.00
C LEU A 139 -2.48 -4.98 2.16
N GLY A 140 -1.85 -4.52 1.06
CA GLY A 140 -0.52 -3.93 1.13
C GLY A 140 -0.44 -2.64 1.95
N LEU A 141 -1.54 -1.89 2.03
CA LEU A 141 -1.62 -0.72 2.90
C LEU A 141 -1.58 -1.12 4.38
N PHE A 142 -2.42 -2.07 4.81
CA PHE A 142 -2.62 -2.34 6.24
C PHE A 142 -1.75 -3.46 6.81
N GLU A 143 -1.24 -4.36 5.97
CA GLU A 143 -0.46 -5.52 6.41
C GLU A 143 1.04 -5.40 6.11
N GLU A 144 1.39 -4.68 5.04
CA GLU A 144 2.73 -4.72 4.48
C GLU A 144 3.50 -3.42 4.66
N LEU A 145 3.18 -2.40 3.87
CA LEU A 145 4.05 -1.25 3.61
C LEU A 145 3.40 0.12 3.82
N GLY A 146 2.10 0.16 4.11
CA GLY A 146 1.43 1.42 4.45
C GLY A 146 1.81 1.96 5.83
N PRO A 147 1.29 3.15 6.17
CA PRO A 147 1.75 3.92 7.34
C PRO A 147 1.31 3.33 8.69
N TYR A 148 0.44 2.32 8.67
CA TYR A 148 -0.12 1.71 9.87
C TYR A 148 -0.12 0.19 9.78
N LYS A 149 -0.20 -0.43 10.96
CA LYS A 149 -0.60 -1.83 11.13
C LYS A 149 -1.87 -1.89 11.96
N ILE A 150 -2.76 -2.83 11.63
CA ILE A 150 -3.97 -3.08 12.41
C ILE A 150 -3.60 -3.92 13.64
N THR A 151 -4.04 -3.46 14.81
CA THR A 151 -3.84 -4.15 16.09
C THR A 151 -4.97 -5.15 16.36
N GLN A 152 -4.81 -6.00 17.38
CA GLN A 152 -5.81 -7.00 17.75
C GLN A 152 -7.15 -6.40 18.21
N ASP A 153 -7.16 -5.18 18.74
CA ASP A 153 -8.37 -4.44 19.12
C ASP A 153 -8.96 -3.63 17.95
N ASN A 154 -8.57 -3.94 16.70
CA ASN A 154 -9.00 -3.27 15.47
C ASN A 154 -8.72 -1.75 15.50
N THR A 155 -7.61 -1.32 16.11
CA THR A 155 -7.10 0.05 16.04
C THR A 155 -5.85 0.10 15.15
N LEU A 156 -5.27 1.29 14.98
CA LEU A 156 -4.08 1.48 14.14
C LEU A 156 -2.86 1.84 14.99
N THR A 157 -1.74 1.16 14.74
CA THR A 157 -0.42 1.56 15.23
C THR A 157 0.47 2.00 14.07
N SER A 158 1.37 2.96 14.31
CA SER A 158 2.27 3.45 13.26
C SER A 158 3.23 2.36 12.77
N ASN A 159 3.45 2.30 11.46
CA ASN A 159 4.49 1.53 10.81
C ASN A 159 5.73 2.43 10.58
N PRO A 160 6.83 2.24 11.34
CA PRO A 160 8.05 3.04 11.16
C PRO A 160 8.75 2.76 9.83
N TYR A 161 8.45 1.62 9.17
CA TYR A 161 9.07 1.19 7.92
C TYR A 161 8.18 1.44 6.70
N SER A 162 7.15 2.28 6.82
CA SER A 162 6.27 2.55 5.69
C SER A 162 7.00 3.16 4.51
N TRP A 163 6.60 2.76 3.30
CA TRP A 163 7.14 3.31 2.07
C TRP A 163 6.83 4.79 1.89
N ASN A 164 5.81 5.32 2.57
CA ASN A 164 5.53 6.75 2.55
C ASN A 164 6.55 7.59 3.36
N ASN A 165 7.59 6.97 3.94
CA ASN A 165 8.72 7.68 4.53
C ASN A 165 9.49 8.55 3.52
N LYS A 166 9.52 8.15 2.23
CA LYS A 166 10.32 8.82 1.17
C LYS A 166 9.59 8.91 -0.18
N ALA A 167 8.30 8.62 -0.22
CA ALA A 167 7.48 8.68 -1.41
C ALA A 167 6.04 9.06 -1.06
N ASN A 168 5.32 9.63 -2.01
CA ASN A 168 3.88 9.62 -2.00
C ASN A 168 3.44 8.23 -2.50
N VAL A 169 2.56 7.54 -1.78
CA VAL A 169 2.16 6.16 -2.12
C VAL A 169 0.65 6.11 -2.37
N LEU A 170 0.28 5.64 -3.56
CA LEU A 170 -1.08 5.53 -4.04
C LEU A 170 -1.46 4.06 -4.12
N PHE A 171 -2.36 3.61 -3.24
CA PHE A 171 -2.89 2.26 -3.21
C PHE A 171 -4.21 2.24 -3.98
N VAL A 172 -4.36 1.37 -4.97
CA VAL A 172 -5.55 1.33 -5.84
C VAL A 172 -6.15 -0.06 -5.87
N ASP A 173 -7.45 -0.14 -5.58
CA ASP A 173 -8.21 -1.38 -5.75
C ASP A 173 -8.52 -1.58 -7.24
N GLN A 174 -7.85 -2.54 -7.87
CA GLN A 174 -7.96 -2.78 -9.30
C GLN A 174 -7.84 -4.26 -9.64
N PRO A 175 -8.43 -4.69 -10.77
CA PRO A 175 -9.36 -3.94 -11.63
C PRO A 175 -10.70 -3.62 -10.96
N ILE A 176 -11.58 -2.93 -11.67
CA ILE A 176 -12.94 -2.63 -11.19
C ILE A 176 -13.66 -3.90 -10.67
N GLY A 177 -14.36 -3.77 -9.54
CA GLY A 177 -14.95 -4.89 -8.81
C GLY A 177 -14.09 -5.42 -7.66
N THR A 178 -12.82 -5.04 -7.59
CA THR A 178 -11.89 -5.41 -6.51
C THR A 178 -12.09 -4.54 -5.27
N GLY A 179 -12.06 -5.12 -4.06
CA GLY A 179 -12.08 -4.37 -2.80
C GLY A 179 -13.27 -3.41 -2.70
N PHE A 180 -13.01 -2.10 -2.56
CA PHE A 180 -14.04 -1.06 -2.55
C PHE A 180 -14.42 -0.52 -3.95
N SER A 181 -13.72 -0.92 -5.02
CA SER A 181 -14.01 -0.48 -6.39
C SER A 181 -15.34 -1.05 -6.89
N ASN A 182 -16.32 -0.18 -7.16
CA ASN A 182 -17.67 -0.60 -7.49
C ASN A 182 -17.82 -1.03 -8.95
N LEU A 183 -18.33 -2.25 -9.15
CA LEU A 183 -18.78 -2.75 -10.44
C LEU A 183 -20.29 -2.48 -10.62
N GLY A 184 -20.61 -1.40 -11.33
CA GLY A 184 -21.98 -1.13 -11.78
C GLY A 184 -22.27 -1.84 -13.10
N SER A 185 -22.67 -1.08 -14.13
CA SER A 185 -22.94 -1.56 -15.49
C SER A 185 -21.70 -1.88 -16.32
N SER A 186 -20.50 -1.63 -15.80
CA SER A 186 -19.23 -1.96 -16.44
C SER A 186 -18.98 -3.47 -16.56
N GLN A 187 -18.01 -3.82 -17.39
CA GLN A 187 -17.43 -5.17 -17.45
C GLN A 187 -16.06 -5.18 -16.77
N ILE A 188 -15.76 -6.26 -16.07
CA ILE A 188 -14.41 -6.53 -15.57
C ILE A 188 -13.51 -6.78 -16.79
N PRO A 189 -12.36 -6.10 -16.92
CA PRO A 189 -11.42 -6.40 -17.98
C PRO A 189 -10.95 -7.86 -17.91
N ASN A 190 -10.88 -8.53 -19.06
CA ASN A 190 -10.42 -9.91 -19.19
C ASN A 190 -9.22 -10.08 -20.14
N THR A 191 -8.58 -8.96 -20.50
CA THR A 191 -7.29 -8.94 -21.22
C THR A 191 -6.33 -7.99 -20.54
N GLU A 192 -5.04 -8.19 -20.77
CA GLU A 192 -3.99 -7.31 -20.29
C GLU A 192 -4.15 -5.87 -20.82
N GLU A 193 -4.60 -5.69 -22.07
CA GLU A 193 -4.82 -4.37 -22.64
C GLU A 193 -6.01 -3.68 -21.98
N GLY A 194 -7.06 -4.45 -21.65
CA GLY A 194 -8.21 -3.96 -20.91
C GLY A 194 -7.83 -3.47 -19.52
N VAL A 195 -7.06 -4.26 -18.77
CA VAL A 195 -6.55 -3.88 -17.44
C VAL A 195 -5.62 -2.67 -17.54
N ALA A 196 -4.66 -2.69 -18.48
CA ALA A 196 -3.72 -1.61 -18.69
C ALA A 196 -4.43 -0.30 -19.05
N LYS A 197 -5.43 -0.37 -19.96
CA LYS A 197 -6.21 0.79 -20.37
C LYS A 197 -7.02 1.37 -19.20
N GLN A 198 -7.68 0.52 -18.41
CA GLN A 198 -8.44 0.98 -17.25
C GLN A 198 -7.55 1.72 -16.24
N MET A 199 -6.35 1.19 -15.96
CA MET A 199 -5.40 1.86 -15.09
C MET A 199 -4.81 3.14 -15.70
N HIS A 200 -4.58 3.16 -17.01
CA HIS A 200 -4.13 4.37 -17.72
C HIS A 200 -5.18 5.50 -17.61
N ASP A 201 -6.44 5.21 -17.90
CA ASP A 201 -7.55 6.16 -17.75
C ASP A 201 -7.69 6.64 -16.29
N PHE A 202 -7.48 5.73 -15.33
CA PHE A 202 -7.45 6.05 -13.89
C PHE A 202 -6.33 7.05 -13.57
N ILE A 203 -5.08 6.79 -13.99
CA ILE A 203 -3.94 7.67 -13.72
C ILE A 203 -4.17 9.05 -14.34
N GLN A 204 -4.72 9.11 -15.56
CA GLN A 204 -5.06 10.37 -16.21
C GLN A 204 -6.08 11.18 -15.40
N SER A 205 -7.13 10.54 -14.90
CA SER A 205 -8.16 11.17 -14.06
C SER A 205 -7.64 11.57 -12.68
N PHE A 206 -6.77 10.75 -12.10
CA PHE A 206 -6.07 11.07 -10.85
C PHE A 206 -5.21 12.33 -10.99
N LEU A 207 -4.47 12.48 -12.09
CA LEU A 207 -3.65 13.67 -12.34
C LEU A 207 -4.47 14.94 -12.54
N GLN A 208 -5.68 14.84 -13.10
CA GLN A 208 -6.62 15.95 -13.17
C GLN A 208 -7.12 16.35 -11.78
N THR A 209 -7.36 15.37 -10.90
CA THR A 209 -7.79 15.59 -9.52
C THR A 209 -6.67 16.18 -8.66
N TYR A 210 -5.43 15.75 -8.89
CA TYR A 210 -4.25 16.21 -8.16
C TYR A 210 -3.16 16.77 -9.09
N PRO A 211 -3.34 17.99 -9.64
CA PRO A 211 -2.38 18.60 -10.56
C PRO A 211 -0.96 18.74 -9.99
N LYS A 212 -0.78 18.71 -8.66
CA LYS A 212 0.54 18.72 -7.99
C LYS A 212 1.44 17.51 -8.32
N TYR A 213 0.86 16.43 -8.85
CA TYR A 213 1.58 15.25 -9.31
C TYR A 213 1.85 15.25 -10.82
N VAL A 214 1.36 16.23 -11.57
CA VAL A 214 1.76 16.42 -12.97
C VAL A 214 3.27 16.64 -13.04
N ASN A 215 3.94 15.97 -13.97
CA ASN A 215 5.40 15.95 -14.13
C ASN A 215 6.20 15.41 -12.92
N ARG A 216 5.54 14.73 -11.99
CA ARG A 216 6.17 14.01 -10.87
C ARG A 216 6.93 12.78 -11.38
N ASP A 217 8.06 12.45 -10.77
CA ASP A 217 8.69 11.15 -10.96
C ASP A 217 7.78 10.04 -10.43
N PHE A 218 7.46 9.08 -11.29
CA PHE A 218 6.44 8.08 -11.06
C PHE A 218 6.97 6.67 -11.26
N TYR A 219 6.63 5.82 -10.32
CA TYR A 219 6.97 4.41 -10.31
C TYR A 219 5.71 3.58 -10.10
N ILE A 220 5.69 2.39 -10.68
CA ILE A 220 4.67 1.38 -10.39
C ILE A 220 5.35 0.25 -9.63
N ALA A 221 4.81 -0.09 -8.47
CA ALA A 221 5.27 -1.19 -7.65
C ALA A 221 4.09 -2.10 -7.31
N GLY A 222 4.39 -3.34 -7.00
CA GLY A 222 3.37 -4.31 -6.61
C GLY A 222 3.94 -5.71 -6.54
N GLU A 223 3.05 -6.66 -6.29
CA GLU A 223 3.46 -8.03 -6.01
C GLU A 223 2.55 -9.10 -6.61
N SER A 224 3.03 -10.34 -6.60
CA SER A 224 2.23 -11.51 -6.98
C SER A 224 1.72 -11.39 -8.42
N TYR A 225 0.41 -11.48 -8.63
CA TYR A 225 -0.22 -11.28 -9.94
C TYR A 225 -0.02 -9.87 -10.53
N ALA A 226 0.43 -8.87 -9.74
CA ALA A 226 0.91 -7.61 -10.30
C ALA A 226 2.13 -7.78 -11.21
N GLY A 227 2.80 -8.94 -11.17
CA GLY A 227 3.75 -9.36 -12.19
C GLY A 227 3.17 -9.42 -13.61
N GLN A 228 1.84 -9.60 -13.77
CA GLN A 228 1.13 -9.47 -15.03
C GLN A 228 0.67 -8.02 -15.29
N TYR A 229 0.13 -7.35 -14.27
CA TYR A 229 -0.43 -6.00 -14.39
C TYR A 229 0.64 -4.95 -14.73
N ILE A 230 1.74 -4.94 -13.98
CA ILE A 230 2.74 -3.88 -14.02
C ILE A 230 3.43 -3.79 -15.39
N PRO A 231 3.87 -4.92 -16.00
CA PRO A 231 4.38 -4.89 -17.36
C PRO A 231 3.37 -4.34 -18.37
N ALA A 232 2.12 -4.82 -18.35
CA ALA A 232 1.08 -4.39 -19.28
C ALA A 232 0.79 -2.89 -19.17
N ILE A 233 0.62 -2.38 -17.94
CA ILE A 233 0.40 -0.96 -17.66
C ILE A 233 1.61 -0.14 -18.13
N GLY A 234 2.83 -0.52 -17.73
CA GLY A 234 4.05 0.21 -18.08
C GLY A 234 4.30 0.26 -19.59
N SER A 235 4.06 -0.85 -20.30
CA SER A 235 4.12 -0.95 -21.76
C SER A 235 3.14 0.03 -22.43
N LEU A 236 1.90 0.09 -21.95
CA LEU A 236 0.91 1.04 -22.46
C LEU A 236 1.28 2.51 -22.19
N ILE A 237 1.79 2.83 -21.00
CA ILE A 237 2.23 4.20 -20.66
C ILE A 237 3.33 4.67 -21.62
N ILE A 238 4.31 3.80 -21.91
CA ILE A 238 5.41 4.12 -22.84
C ILE A 238 4.87 4.31 -24.26
N LYS A 239 3.99 3.42 -24.71
CA LYS A 239 3.45 3.43 -26.08
C LYS A 239 2.53 4.62 -26.34
N SER A 240 1.72 5.00 -25.36
CA SER A 240 0.78 6.12 -25.45
C SER A 240 1.50 7.47 -25.37
N GLY A 241 2.43 7.64 -24.43
CA GLY A 241 3.21 8.86 -24.25
C GLY A 241 2.38 10.10 -23.90
N ASP A 242 1.12 9.92 -23.51
CA ASP A 242 0.13 10.97 -23.30
C ASP A 242 -0.13 11.30 -21.81
N LEU A 243 0.35 10.45 -20.89
CA LEU A 243 0.28 10.74 -19.46
C LEU A 243 1.25 11.88 -19.08
N GLN A 244 0.72 12.90 -18.42
CA GLN A 244 1.48 14.05 -17.94
C GLN A 244 2.25 13.74 -16.64
N ILE A 245 2.94 12.61 -16.59
CA ILE A 245 3.71 12.14 -15.44
C ILE A 245 5.03 11.52 -15.90
N LYS A 246 6.10 11.66 -15.13
CA LYS A 246 7.43 11.17 -15.52
C LYS A 246 7.58 9.72 -15.09
N PHE A 247 7.17 8.79 -15.94
CA PHE A 247 7.36 7.37 -15.68
C PHE A 247 8.86 7.01 -15.63
N ARG A 248 9.32 6.50 -14.48
CA ARG A 248 10.75 6.24 -14.19
C ARG A 248 11.10 4.77 -14.06
N GLY A 249 10.13 3.91 -13.77
CA GLY A 249 10.40 2.49 -13.65
C GLY A 249 9.35 1.69 -12.90
N VAL A 250 9.62 0.40 -12.81
CA VAL A 250 8.76 -0.59 -12.14
C VAL A 250 9.51 -1.43 -11.12
N ALA A 251 8.83 -1.79 -10.04
CA ALA A 251 9.31 -2.75 -9.04
C ALA A 251 8.30 -3.89 -8.89
N ILE A 252 8.73 -5.15 -9.01
CA ILE A 252 7.84 -6.31 -8.94
C ILE A 252 8.38 -7.25 -7.86
N GLY A 253 7.62 -7.38 -6.77
CA GLY A 253 7.89 -8.28 -5.66
C GLY A 253 7.23 -9.64 -5.86
N ASN A 254 7.98 -10.74 -5.74
CA ASN A 254 7.42 -12.09 -5.75
C ASN A 254 6.41 -12.28 -6.89
N GLY A 255 6.78 -11.83 -8.10
CA GLY A 255 5.84 -11.65 -9.20
C GLY A 255 5.60 -12.90 -10.02
N TRP A 256 4.36 -13.12 -10.42
CA TRP A 256 3.97 -14.06 -11.47
C TRP A 256 4.09 -13.38 -12.84
N VAL A 257 5.16 -13.68 -13.59
CA VAL A 257 5.57 -12.95 -14.81
C VAL A 257 5.75 -13.88 -16.00
N ASP A 258 6.47 -14.99 -15.82
CA ASP A 258 6.73 -15.96 -16.88
C ASP A 258 6.48 -17.40 -16.42
N PRO A 259 5.23 -17.89 -16.58
CA PRO A 259 4.82 -19.23 -16.19
C PRO A 259 5.67 -20.33 -16.83
N TYR A 260 6.22 -20.10 -18.03
CA TYR A 260 7.08 -21.07 -18.72
C TYR A 260 8.30 -21.45 -17.86
N TYR A 261 8.88 -20.50 -17.14
CA TYR A 261 10.01 -20.73 -16.24
C TYR A 261 9.61 -20.96 -14.80
N GLN A 262 8.48 -20.38 -14.35
CA GLN A 262 8.05 -20.44 -12.96
C GLN A 262 7.40 -21.77 -12.60
N GLN A 263 6.61 -22.38 -13.49
CA GLN A 263 5.90 -23.64 -13.19
C GLN A 263 6.88 -24.79 -12.83
N PRO A 264 7.93 -25.10 -13.61
CA PRO A 264 8.87 -26.16 -13.23
C PRO A 264 9.69 -25.88 -11.98
N ALA A 265 9.81 -24.60 -11.59
CA ALA A 265 10.58 -24.22 -10.41
C ALA A 265 9.92 -24.65 -9.09
N TYR A 266 8.62 -24.96 -9.09
CA TYR A 266 7.93 -25.49 -7.92
C TYR A 266 8.56 -26.81 -7.43
N ALA A 267 8.76 -27.77 -8.33
CA ALA A 267 9.38 -29.05 -8.00
C ALA A 267 10.84 -28.86 -7.56
N GLU A 268 11.61 -28.02 -8.26
CA GLU A 268 13.01 -27.72 -7.91
C GLU A 268 13.11 -27.08 -6.51
N TYR A 269 12.29 -26.09 -6.23
CA TYR A 269 12.26 -25.41 -4.94
C TYR A 269 11.88 -26.37 -3.82
N ALA A 270 10.77 -27.10 -3.97
CA ALA A 270 10.30 -28.04 -2.97
C ALA A 270 11.37 -29.09 -2.64
N TYR A 271 12.06 -29.63 -3.65
CA TYR A 271 13.13 -30.59 -3.42
C TYR A 271 14.36 -29.96 -2.74
N LYS A 272 14.80 -28.79 -3.23
CA LYS A 272 15.96 -28.06 -2.67
C LYS A 272 15.80 -27.74 -1.19
N TYR A 273 14.58 -27.43 -0.76
CA TYR A 273 14.28 -27.08 0.63
C TYR A 273 13.78 -28.27 1.46
N ASN A 274 13.90 -29.50 0.95
CA ASN A 274 13.49 -30.76 1.60
C ASN A 274 12.00 -30.80 1.97
N LEU A 275 11.14 -30.17 1.18
CA LEU A 275 9.69 -30.21 1.32
C LEU A 275 9.09 -31.46 0.68
N ILE A 276 9.82 -32.12 -0.22
CA ILE A 276 9.42 -33.37 -0.89
C ILE A 276 10.60 -34.33 -1.02
N ASP A 277 10.30 -35.62 -1.17
CA ASP A 277 11.31 -36.66 -1.45
C ASP A 277 11.72 -36.72 -2.94
N LEU A 278 12.75 -37.50 -3.23
CA LEU A 278 13.29 -37.65 -4.59
C LEU A 278 12.27 -38.25 -5.58
N ASP A 279 11.41 -39.16 -5.10
CA ASP A 279 10.39 -39.80 -5.95
C ASP A 279 9.30 -38.80 -6.34
N THR A 280 8.83 -37.99 -5.38
CA THR A 280 7.87 -36.91 -5.63
C THR A 280 8.47 -35.84 -6.52
N TYR A 281 9.73 -35.45 -6.29
CA TYR A 281 10.46 -34.52 -7.17
C TYR A 281 10.53 -35.06 -8.60
N THR A 282 11.00 -36.29 -8.80
CA THR A 282 11.14 -36.89 -10.13
C THR A 282 9.81 -36.93 -10.88
N ALA A 283 8.73 -37.32 -10.19
CA ALA A 283 7.40 -37.38 -10.79
C ALA A 283 6.84 -36.00 -11.13
N THR A 284 6.92 -35.03 -10.21
CA THR A 284 6.37 -33.68 -10.40
C THR A 284 7.17 -32.88 -11.42
N GLN A 285 8.50 -33.05 -11.47
CA GLN A 285 9.35 -32.44 -12.50
C GLN A 285 8.94 -32.87 -13.92
N GLN A 286 8.61 -34.15 -14.12
CA GLN A 286 8.12 -34.65 -15.41
C GLN A 286 6.74 -34.06 -15.76
N GLN A 287 5.84 -33.95 -14.78
CA GLN A 287 4.52 -33.36 -14.97
C GLN A 287 4.61 -31.86 -15.30
N PHE A 288 5.46 -31.10 -14.59
CA PHE A 288 5.70 -29.69 -14.91
C PHE A 288 6.37 -29.50 -16.27
N ALA A 289 7.17 -30.44 -16.76
CA ALA A 289 7.70 -30.38 -18.13
C ALA A 289 6.58 -30.48 -19.19
N VAL A 290 5.50 -31.23 -18.92
CA VAL A 290 4.31 -31.28 -19.77
C VAL A 290 3.56 -29.94 -19.73
N CYS A 291 3.32 -29.39 -18.53
CA CYS A 291 2.76 -28.04 -18.36
C CYS A 291 3.57 -26.99 -19.13
N GLN A 292 4.89 -26.97 -18.96
CA GLN A 292 5.80 -26.06 -19.66
C GLN A 292 5.68 -26.19 -21.19
N GLN A 293 5.57 -27.41 -21.71
CA GLN A 293 5.39 -27.64 -23.15
C GLN A 293 4.04 -27.10 -23.63
N TYR A 294 2.97 -27.27 -22.86
CA TYR A 294 1.65 -26.73 -23.19
C TYR A 294 1.62 -25.19 -23.16
N ILE A 295 2.29 -24.56 -22.22
CA ILE A 295 2.50 -23.09 -22.20
C ILE A 295 3.18 -22.67 -23.51
N LYS A 296 4.28 -23.35 -23.88
CA LYS A 296 5.06 -23.03 -25.08
C LYS A 296 4.26 -23.18 -26.37
N THR A 297 3.36 -24.16 -26.45
CA THR A 297 2.55 -24.41 -27.64
C THR A 297 1.25 -23.61 -27.67
N GLY A 298 0.89 -22.90 -26.59
CA GLY A 298 -0.39 -22.23 -26.47
C GLY A 298 -1.57 -23.22 -26.47
N ALA A 299 -1.49 -24.26 -25.64
CA ALA A 299 -2.57 -25.23 -25.51
C ALA A 299 -3.87 -24.55 -25.01
N PRO A 300 -5.06 -25.13 -25.29
CA PRO A 300 -6.31 -24.65 -24.73
C PRO A 300 -6.25 -24.54 -23.20
N ILE A 301 -6.84 -23.47 -22.65
CA ILE A 301 -6.69 -23.10 -21.23
C ILE A 301 -7.03 -24.24 -20.27
N GLN A 302 -8.09 -25.01 -20.51
CA GLN A 302 -8.48 -26.12 -19.64
C GLN A 302 -7.38 -27.20 -19.56
N ILE A 303 -6.78 -27.58 -20.70
CA ILE A 303 -5.71 -28.58 -20.75
C ILE A 303 -4.47 -28.06 -20.03
N LEU A 304 -4.21 -26.76 -20.18
CA LEU A 304 -3.08 -26.07 -19.58
C LEU A 304 -3.22 -26.05 -18.05
N THR A 305 -4.37 -25.59 -17.55
CA THR A 305 -4.72 -25.56 -16.12
C THR A 305 -4.58 -26.94 -15.50
N ASP A 306 -5.22 -27.97 -16.07
CA ASP A 306 -5.15 -29.34 -15.56
C ASP A 306 -3.70 -29.87 -15.47
N ALA A 307 -2.88 -29.58 -16.48
CA ALA A 307 -1.48 -30.03 -16.54
C ALA A 307 -0.57 -29.31 -15.55
N CYS A 308 -0.86 -28.04 -15.23
CA CYS A 308 -0.04 -27.21 -14.35
C CYS A 308 -0.47 -27.32 -12.88
N GLU A 309 -1.77 -27.39 -12.58
CA GLU A 309 -2.30 -27.48 -11.21
C GLU A 309 -2.05 -28.86 -10.58
N ALA A 310 -2.21 -29.94 -11.35
CA ALA A 310 -2.06 -31.30 -10.81
C ALA A 310 -0.71 -31.56 -10.11
N PRO A 311 0.47 -31.23 -10.69
CA PRO A 311 1.74 -31.38 -9.98
C PRO A 311 1.92 -30.38 -8.83
N PHE A 312 1.35 -29.17 -8.91
CA PHE A 312 1.38 -28.21 -7.81
C PHE A 312 0.61 -28.74 -6.59
N ASN A 313 -0.64 -29.17 -6.78
CA ASN A 313 -1.49 -29.74 -5.72
C ASN A 313 -0.86 -30.99 -5.11
N LYS A 314 -0.22 -31.83 -5.94
CA LYS A 314 0.52 -33.01 -5.46
C LYS A 314 1.65 -32.65 -4.48
N ILE A 315 2.28 -31.48 -4.62
CA ILE A 315 3.30 -30.98 -3.70
C ILE A 315 2.65 -30.37 -2.46
N THR A 316 1.66 -29.50 -2.62
CA THR A 316 1.14 -28.69 -1.50
C THR A 316 0.22 -29.49 -0.57
N GLU A 317 -0.72 -30.28 -1.10
CA GLU A 317 -1.71 -31.02 -0.29
C GLU A 317 -1.06 -32.07 0.62
N LYS A 318 0.13 -32.58 0.26
CA LYS A 318 0.82 -33.64 1.00
C LYS A 318 1.76 -33.14 2.09
N ASN A 319 2.19 -31.89 2.05
CA ASN A 319 3.37 -31.43 2.81
C ASN A 319 3.09 -30.31 3.83
N ASN A 320 1.83 -29.86 3.97
CA ASN A 320 1.31 -29.04 5.08
C ASN A 320 2.19 -27.81 5.45
N PHE A 321 2.66 -27.09 4.43
CA PHE A 321 3.38 -25.83 4.60
C PHE A 321 2.60 -24.69 3.93
N ASP A 322 2.77 -23.47 4.43
CA ASP A 322 2.20 -22.26 3.85
C ASP A 322 2.93 -21.89 2.55
N ILE A 323 2.19 -21.74 1.45
CA ILE A 323 2.76 -21.46 0.13
C ILE A 323 3.36 -20.05 0.03
N TYR A 324 2.95 -19.13 0.90
CA TYR A 324 3.47 -17.78 0.96
C TYR A 324 4.69 -17.68 1.88
N ASN A 325 4.87 -18.60 2.80
CA ASN A 325 6.10 -18.75 3.57
C ASN A 325 6.27 -20.19 4.06
N TYR A 326 7.11 -20.99 3.38
CA TYR A 326 7.20 -22.43 3.65
C TYR A 326 7.70 -22.78 5.07
N LYS A 327 8.28 -21.81 5.80
CA LYS A 327 8.70 -21.99 7.19
C LYS A 327 7.56 -21.76 8.19
N THR A 328 6.45 -21.17 7.77
CA THR A 328 5.25 -20.99 8.58
C THR A 328 4.42 -22.28 8.52
N PRO A 329 3.99 -22.82 9.68
CA PRO A 329 3.14 -24.00 9.70
C PRO A 329 1.76 -23.67 9.10
N CYS A 330 1.24 -24.57 8.27
CA CYS A 330 -0.13 -24.45 7.76
C CYS A 330 -1.13 -24.62 8.93
N VAL A 331 -1.91 -23.56 9.22
CA VAL A 331 -2.82 -23.49 10.38
C VAL A 331 -4.30 -23.70 10.03
N ASN A 332 -4.65 -23.73 8.74
CA ASN A 332 -5.99 -23.92 8.19
C ASN A 332 -5.95 -24.86 6.95
N PRO A 333 -7.07 -25.48 6.54
CA PRO A 333 -7.09 -26.37 5.37
C PRO A 333 -6.66 -25.71 4.06
N THR A 334 -6.73 -24.38 3.98
CA THR A 334 -6.36 -23.56 2.83
C THR A 334 -4.89 -23.13 2.82
N CYS A 335 -4.15 -23.37 3.92
CA CYS A 335 -2.77 -22.93 4.12
C CYS A 335 -2.55 -21.45 3.72
N SER A 336 -3.51 -20.58 4.04
CA SER A 336 -3.56 -19.16 3.65
C SER A 336 -3.64 -18.24 4.87
N GLU A 337 -3.23 -16.98 4.70
CA GLU A 337 -3.19 -15.94 5.76
C GLU A 337 -4.57 -15.38 6.18
N ASP A 338 -5.62 -16.22 6.20
CA ASP A 338 -7.02 -15.82 6.45
C ASP A 338 -7.20 -14.96 7.72
N ALA A 339 -6.34 -15.14 8.72
CA ALA A 339 -6.42 -14.44 9.99
C ALA A 339 -6.02 -12.96 9.92
N ASP A 340 -5.16 -12.56 8.96
CA ASP A 340 -4.77 -11.17 8.77
C ASP A 340 -5.78 -10.46 7.85
N ASP A 341 -6.22 -11.11 6.77
CA ASP A 341 -7.33 -10.66 5.92
C ASP A 341 -8.59 -10.37 6.75
N ASP A 342 -8.90 -11.23 7.73
CA ASP A 342 -10.00 -11.06 8.68
C ASP A 342 -9.87 -9.77 9.52
N LYS A 343 -8.65 -9.35 9.87
CA LYS A 343 -8.43 -8.11 10.63
C LYS A 343 -8.66 -6.90 9.75
N VAL A 344 -8.15 -6.92 8.51
CA VAL A 344 -8.39 -5.86 7.53
C VAL A 344 -9.87 -5.75 7.22
N GLN A 345 -10.56 -6.88 7.01
CA GLN A 345 -12.00 -6.95 6.81
C GLN A 345 -12.75 -6.30 7.97
N LYS A 346 -12.46 -6.69 9.21
CA LYS A 346 -13.13 -6.14 10.41
C LYS A 346 -12.90 -4.64 10.55
N PHE A 347 -11.68 -4.17 10.29
CA PHE A 347 -11.36 -2.76 10.35
C PHE A 347 -12.10 -1.95 9.27
N LEU A 348 -12.02 -2.37 8.00
CA LEU A 348 -12.64 -1.67 6.88
C LEU A 348 -14.18 -1.77 6.85
N SER A 349 -14.76 -2.72 7.59
CA SER A 349 -16.21 -2.84 7.78
C SER A 349 -16.77 -1.89 8.83
N ARG A 350 -15.93 -1.18 9.61
CA ARG A 350 -16.42 -0.22 10.61
C ARG A 350 -17.05 0.99 9.94
N GLU A 351 -18.21 1.41 10.44
CA GLU A 351 -18.96 2.54 9.90
C GLU A 351 -18.16 3.86 9.95
N ASP A 352 -17.42 4.10 11.03
CA ASP A 352 -16.57 5.29 11.16
C ASP A 352 -15.38 5.28 10.19
N VAL A 353 -14.80 4.11 9.93
CA VAL A 353 -13.75 3.93 8.90
C VAL A 353 -14.32 4.20 7.51
N GLN A 354 -15.45 3.59 7.16
CA GLN A 354 -16.08 3.82 5.87
C GLN A 354 -16.51 5.28 5.67
N GLN A 355 -16.92 5.95 6.74
CA GLN A 355 -17.24 7.38 6.70
C GLN A 355 -16.04 8.23 6.35
N VAL A 356 -14.88 7.98 6.98
CA VAL A 356 -13.63 8.67 6.66
C VAL A 356 -13.16 8.38 5.24
N LEU A 357 -13.38 7.17 4.76
CA LEU A 357 -12.99 6.73 3.41
C LEU A 357 -13.99 7.15 2.31
N GLY A 358 -15.19 7.60 2.66
CA GLY A 358 -16.24 7.98 1.70
C GLY A 358 -16.87 6.80 0.96
N VAL A 359 -16.92 5.62 1.60
CA VAL A 359 -17.39 4.35 1.03
C VAL A 359 -18.52 3.73 1.86
N GLN A 360 -19.28 4.55 2.59
CA GLN A 360 -20.36 4.09 3.46
C GLN A 360 -21.33 3.17 2.71
N GLY A 361 -21.62 2.02 3.32
CA GLY A 361 -22.55 1.03 2.77
C GLY A 361 -21.96 0.16 1.66
N ARG A 362 -20.68 0.30 1.33
CA ARG A 362 -19.97 -0.65 0.47
C ARG A 362 -19.47 -1.83 1.29
N THR A 363 -19.50 -3.01 0.68
CA THR A 363 -18.81 -4.20 1.20
C THR A 363 -17.40 -4.22 0.64
N TRP A 364 -16.41 -4.39 1.51
CA TRP A 364 -15.05 -4.71 1.11
C TRP A 364 -14.83 -6.22 1.21
N SER A 365 -13.99 -6.76 0.34
CA SER A 365 -13.48 -8.13 0.39
C SER A 365 -11.99 -8.11 0.03
N ALA A 366 -11.19 -8.95 0.69
CA ALA A 366 -9.75 -9.07 0.45
C ALA A 366 -9.45 -9.45 -1.00
N CYS A 367 -10.08 -10.51 -1.51
CA CYS A 367 -10.03 -10.95 -2.90
C CYS A 367 -11.43 -11.25 -3.41
N VAL A 368 -11.67 -11.03 -4.71
CA VAL A 368 -13.02 -11.10 -5.29
C VAL A 368 -13.09 -12.13 -6.43
N ASP A 369 -13.86 -13.20 -6.23
CA ASP A 369 -13.92 -14.37 -7.12
C ASP A 369 -14.32 -14.07 -8.56
N ASN A 370 -15.21 -13.11 -8.79
CA ASN A 370 -15.63 -12.75 -10.15
C ASN A 370 -14.52 -12.03 -10.92
N VAL A 371 -13.67 -11.25 -10.24
CA VAL A 371 -12.48 -10.61 -10.82
C VAL A 371 -11.42 -11.66 -11.08
N TYR A 372 -11.21 -12.58 -10.13
CA TYR A 372 -10.31 -13.72 -10.32
C TYR A 372 -10.70 -14.52 -11.57
N SER A 373 -11.96 -14.95 -11.65
CA SER A 373 -12.48 -15.76 -12.77
C SER A 373 -12.40 -15.04 -14.12
N ALA A 374 -12.47 -13.71 -14.14
CA ALA A 374 -12.37 -12.93 -15.37
C ALA A 374 -10.92 -12.84 -15.91
N LEU A 375 -9.93 -13.07 -15.04
CA LEU A 375 -8.51 -12.88 -15.35
C LEU A 375 -7.67 -14.14 -15.25
N SER A 376 -8.20 -15.24 -14.71
CA SER A 376 -7.49 -16.51 -14.54
C SER A 376 -6.96 -17.07 -15.87
N ASP A 377 -7.65 -16.81 -16.98
CA ASP A 377 -7.20 -17.23 -18.31
C ASP A 377 -5.87 -16.57 -18.74
N LEU A 378 -5.53 -15.41 -18.14
CA LEU A 378 -4.27 -14.71 -18.39
C LEU A 378 -3.11 -15.20 -17.53
N GLU A 379 -3.36 -16.04 -16.51
CA GLU A 379 -2.33 -16.53 -15.59
C GLU A 379 -1.22 -17.29 -16.30
N ASN A 380 -1.51 -17.93 -17.42
CA ASN A 380 -0.52 -18.70 -18.16
C ASN A 380 0.22 -17.91 -19.24
N ARG A 381 -0.08 -16.61 -19.40
CA ARG A 381 0.65 -15.75 -20.35
C ARG A 381 1.99 -15.30 -19.75
N SER A 382 2.99 -15.11 -20.61
CA SER A 382 4.24 -14.43 -20.23
C SER A 382 4.09 -12.91 -20.43
N SER A 383 4.32 -12.13 -19.38
CA SER A 383 4.33 -10.66 -19.42
C SER A 383 5.72 -10.09 -19.78
N THR A 384 6.69 -10.95 -20.09
CA THR A 384 8.07 -10.55 -20.37
C THR A 384 8.21 -9.64 -21.58
N ASN A 385 7.38 -9.82 -22.61
CA ASN A 385 7.37 -8.95 -23.80
C ASN A 385 6.99 -7.50 -23.45
N ASP A 386 6.02 -7.33 -22.57
CA ASP A 386 5.65 -6.01 -22.07
C ASP A 386 6.76 -5.41 -21.20
N LEU A 387 7.38 -6.22 -20.34
CA LEU A 387 8.50 -5.80 -19.50
C LEU A 387 9.73 -5.39 -20.34
N ILE A 388 10.00 -6.07 -21.46
CA ILE A 388 11.06 -5.71 -22.41
C ILE A 388 10.85 -4.30 -22.96
N SER A 389 9.62 -3.87 -23.18
CA SER A 389 9.33 -2.49 -23.62
C SER A 389 9.80 -1.46 -22.58
N ILE A 390 9.63 -1.76 -21.29
CA ILE A 390 10.09 -0.93 -20.17
C ILE A 390 11.62 -0.92 -20.09
N VAL A 391 12.26 -2.08 -20.22
CA VAL A 391 13.73 -2.20 -20.23
C VAL A 391 14.34 -1.45 -21.41
N ASN A 392 13.76 -1.57 -22.61
CA ASN A 392 14.25 -0.91 -23.82
C ASN A 392 14.02 0.61 -23.81
N ALA A 393 13.04 1.10 -23.04
CA ALA A 393 12.85 2.52 -22.78
C ALA A 393 13.86 3.12 -21.77
N ASP A 394 14.86 2.34 -21.35
CA ASP A 394 15.90 2.74 -20.38
C ASP A 394 15.30 3.22 -19.04
N LEU A 395 14.20 2.58 -18.62
CA LEU A 395 13.57 2.79 -17.32
C LEU A 395 14.16 1.83 -16.28
N LYS A 396 13.99 2.17 -15.00
CA LYS A 396 14.40 1.29 -13.90
C LYS A 396 13.47 0.09 -13.80
N VAL A 397 14.04 -1.09 -13.63
CA VAL A 397 13.30 -2.33 -13.38
C VAL A 397 13.96 -3.06 -12.22
N LEU A 398 13.22 -3.19 -11.13
CA LEU A 398 13.61 -3.96 -9.97
C LEU A 398 12.69 -5.18 -9.87
N ILE A 399 13.27 -6.36 -9.95
CA ILE A 399 12.61 -7.61 -9.61
C ILE A 399 13.15 -8.04 -8.24
N TYR A 400 12.27 -8.37 -7.30
CA TYR A 400 12.71 -8.85 -6.00
C TYR A 400 11.85 -10.01 -5.51
N ASN A 401 12.45 -10.97 -4.80
CA ASN A 401 11.73 -12.09 -4.21
C ASN A 401 12.21 -12.34 -2.79
N GLY A 402 11.27 -12.64 -1.89
CA GLY A 402 11.57 -13.33 -0.65
C GLY A 402 12.06 -14.76 -0.90
N ASP A 403 13.10 -15.19 -0.17
CA ASP A 403 13.67 -16.52 -0.33
C ASP A 403 12.83 -17.66 0.28
N LEU A 404 11.81 -17.33 1.08
CA LEU A 404 10.87 -18.26 1.73
C LEU A 404 9.53 -18.40 0.99
N ASP A 405 9.29 -17.61 -0.05
CA ASP A 405 8.09 -17.73 -0.87
C ASP A 405 8.17 -18.99 -1.74
N TYR A 406 7.14 -19.82 -1.67
CA TYR A 406 6.98 -20.97 -2.55
C TYR A 406 6.15 -20.62 -3.79
N MET A 407 5.05 -19.88 -3.61
CA MET A 407 4.08 -19.52 -4.64
C MET A 407 4.72 -18.77 -5.81
N CYS A 408 5.51 -17.74 -5.55
CA CYS A 408 6.28 -17.03 -6.57
C CYS A 408 7.78 -17.10 -6.25
N ASN A 409 8.27 -18.34 -6.10
CA ASN A 409 9.62 -18.58 -5.62
C ASN A 409 10.72 -17.97 -6.50
N TYR A 410 11.81 -17.58 -5.84
CA TYR A 410 12.94 -16.91 -6.49
C TYR A 410 13.66 -17.76 -7.53
N ILE A 411 13.54 -19.10 -7.53
CA ILE A 411 14.20 -19.97 -8.52
C ILE A 411 13.51 -19.77 -9.88
N GLY A 412 12.18 -19.80 -9.89
CA GLY A 412 11.40 -19.49 -11.09
C GLY A 412 11.67 -18.09 -11.60
N THR A 413 11.78 -17.11 -10.68
CA THR A 413 12.14 -15.75 -11.04
C THR A 413 13.55 -15.65 -11.63
N GLU A 414 14.54 -16.25 -10.95
CA GLU A 414 15.93 -16.31 -11.41
C GLU A 414 16.04 -16.91 -12.81
N ASN A 415 15.28 -17.97 -13.07
CA ASN A 415 15.24 -18.62 -14.38
C ASN A 415 14.75 -17.67 -15.48
N TRP A 416 13.62 -16.98 -15.31
CA TRP A 416 13.14 -16.08 -16.36
C TRP A 416 13.96 -14.80 -16.48
N VAL A 417 14.46 -14.19 -15.40
CA VAL A 417 15.28 -12.97 -15.51
C VAL A 417 16.60 -13.24 -16.24
N ASN A 418 17.15 -14.45 -16.12
CA ASN A 418 18.33 -14.89 -16.87
C ASN A 418 18.03 -15.17 -18.34
N ASN A 419 16.78 -15.48 -18.68
CA ASN A 419 16.34 -15.81 -20.02
C ASN A 419 15.53 -14.69 -20.71
N LEU A 420 15.35 -13.55 -20.04
CA LEU A 420 14.72 -12.37 -20.61
C LEU A 420 15.46 -11.98 -21.89
N ASN A 421 14.72 -11.80 -22.99
CA ASN A 421 15.30 -11.52 -24.30
C ASN A 421 15.51 -10.01 -24.48
N TRP A 422 16.59 -9.48 -23.91
CA TRP A 422 16.96 -8.06 -23.98
C TRP A 422 18.43 -7.87 -24.34
N LYS A 423 18.79 -6.65 -24.74
CA LYS A 423 20.12 -6.33 -25.30
C LYS A 423 21.29 -6.73 -24.39
N GLN A 424 21.10 -6.67 -23.06
CA GLN A 424 22.14 -6.99 -22.08
C GLN A 424 21.99 -8.37 -21.43
N GLN A 425 21.18 -9.27 -22.01
CA GLN A 425 20.95 -10.62 -21.48
C GLN A 425 22.24 -11.37 -21.13
N SER A 426 23.19 -11.48 -22.06
CA SER A 426 24.45 -12.21 -21.82
C SER A 426 25.28 -11.60 -20.69
N GLN A 427 25.24 -10.28 -20.52
CA GLN A 427 25.93 -9.60 -19.41
C GLN A 427 25.23 -9.90 -18.08
N PHE A 428 23.90 -9.95 -18.07
CA PHE A 428 23.13 -10.25 -16.88
C PHE A 428 23.26 -11.72 -16.43
N GLN A 429 23.38 -12.64 -17.38
CA GLN A 429 23.63 -14.07 -17.10
C GLN A 429 24.97 -14.30 -16.40
N VAL A 430 26.03 -13.58 -16.79
CA VAL A 430 27.37 -13.71 -16.17
C VAL A 430 27.59 -12.79 -14.97
N ALA A 431 26.67 -11.84 -14.72
CA ALA A 431 26.75 -10.94 -13.58
C ALA A 431 26.73 -11.71 -12.27
N GLN A 432 27.68 -11.40 -11.39
CA GLN A 432 27.79 -12.05 -10.08
C GLN A 432 26.85 -11.39 -9.08
N TYR A 433 26.32 -12.20 -8.16
CA TYR A 433 25.61 -11.69 -7.00
C TYR A 433 26.54 -10.92 -6.08
N GLN A 434 26.06 -9.80 -5.58
CA GLN A 434 26.66 -9.03 -4.52
C GLN A 434 25.84 -9.24 -3.24
N THR A 435 26.52 -9.59 -2.14
CA THR A 435 25.90 -9.66 -0.83
C THR A 435 25.42 -8.28 -0.39
N VAL A 436 24.17 -8.21 0.06
CA VAL A 436 23.59 -6.99 0.61
C VAL A 436 23.55 -7.08 2.12
N LYS A 437 24.04 -6.04 2.78
CA LYS A 437 24.08 -5.94 4.23
C LYS A 437 23.30 -4.72 4.73
N LEU A 438 22.58 -4.91 5.82
CA LEU A 438 21.92 -3.86 6.58
C LEU A 438 22.38 -3.97 8.03
N ASN A 439 22.92 -2.89 8.59
CA ASN A 439 23.48 -2.85 9.95
C ASN A 439 24.51 -3.97 10.21
N GLY A 440 25.32 -4.31 9.20
CA GLY A 440 26.34 -5.36 9.26
C GLY A 440 25.83 -6.80 9.08
N LYS A 441 24.51 -7.03 9.11
CA LYS A 441 23.87 -8.33 8.87
C LYS A 441 23.61 -8.52 7.38
N GLU A 442 23.88 -9.72 6.87
CA GLU A 442 23.48 -10.10 5.51
C GLU A 442 21.97 -10.30 5.44
N VAL A 443 21.33 -9.57 4.53
CA VAL A 443 19.86 -9.50 4.39
C VAL A 443 19.37 -9.92 2.99
N GLY A 444 20.30 -10.27 2.11
CA GLY A 444 19.97 -10.71 0.77
C GLY A 444 21.17 -10.65 -0.16
N LYS A 445 20.89 -10.89 -1.43
CA LYS A 445 21.85 -10.75 -2.51
C LYS A 445 21.19 -10.08 -3.72
N ILE A 446 21.95 -9.27 -4.42
CA ILE A 446 21.49 -8.54 -5.61
C ILE A 446 22.41 -8.80 -6.78
N LYS A 447 21.86 -8.91 -7.98
CA LYS A 447 22.63 -8.79 -9.22
C LYS A 447 21.91 -7.84 -10.17
N GLY A 448 22.67 -7.18 -11.05
CA GLY A 448 22.08 -6.23 -11.96
C GLY A 448 23.03 -5.81 -13.07
N VAL A 449 22.44 -5.37 -14.17
CA VAL A 449 23.15 -4.77 -15.31
C VAL A 449 22.35 -3.56 -15.75
N SER A 450 23.02 -2.42 -15.94
CA SER A 450 22.35 -1.15 -16.24
C SER A 450 21.26 -0.85 -15.18
N LYS A 451 20.03 -0.58 -15.62
CA LYS A 451 18.86 -0.27 -14.79
C LYS A 451 17.97 -1.48 -14.47
N PHE A 452 18.39 -2.71 -14.84
CA PHE A 452 17.67 -3.95 -14.54
C PHE A 452 18.36 -4.68 -13.39
N GLN A 453 17.63 -4.88 -12.29
CA GLN A 453 18.12 -5.47 -11.04
C GLN A 453 17.25 -6.65 -10.61
N PHE A 454 17.88 -7.70 -10.10
CA PHE A 454 17.22 -8.82 -9.44
C PHE A 454 17.77 -8.99 -8.02
N TYR A 455 16.87 -8.99 -7.04
CA TYR A 455 17.19 -9.05 -5.62
C TYR A 455 16.52 -10.26 -4.97
N ILE A 456 17.27 -11.03 -4.18
CA ILE A 456 16.71 -12.08 -3.32
C ILE A 456 16.84 -11.61 -1.86
N VAL A 457 15.70 -11.42 -1.20
CA VAL A 457 15.57 -10.97 0.19
C VAL A 457 15.55 -12.19 1.10
N TYR A 458 16.48 -12.23 2.05
CA TYR A 458 16.59 -13.35 2.96
C TYR A 458 15.59 -13.26 4.12
N ASN A 459 15.03 -14.42 4.47
CA ASN A 459 14.04 -14.60 5.52
C ASN A 459 12.75 -13.79 5.26
N ALA A 460 12.32 -13.74 4.01
CA ALA A 460 11.04 -13.16 3.60
C ALA A 460 10.25 -14.16 2.75
N GLY A 461 8.95 -14.26 2.99
CA GLY A 461 7.98 -14.98 2.18
C GLY A 461 7.48 -14.15 1.01
N HIS A 462 6.20 -14.30 0.69
CA HIS A 462 5.54 -13.68 -0.46
C HIS A 462 5.43 -12.16 -0.29
N MET A 463 4.86 -11.72 0.86
CA MET A 463 4.77 -10.31 1.24
C MET A 463 6.08 -9.84 1.87
N VAL A 464 7.09 -9.56 1.03
CA VAL A 464 8.42 -9.12 1.51
C VAL A 464 8.38 -7.95 2.50
N PRO A 465 7.55 -6.89 2.31
CA PRO A 465 7.49 -5.79 3.27
C PRO A 465 6.86 -6.18 4.61
N LYS A 466 6.02 -7.23 4.66
CA LYS A 466 5.48 -7.79 5.90
C LYS A 466 6.57 -8.48 6.72
N ASP A 467 7.37 -9.34 6.08
CA ASP A 467 8.36 -10.19 6.75
C ASP A 467 9.71 -9.49 7.02
N GLN A 468 10.16 -8.64 6.10
CA GLN A 468 11.42 -7.90 6.21
C GLN A 468 11.21 -6.38 5.96
N PRO A 469 10.42 -5.69 6.82
CA PRO A 469 9.98 -4.32 6.58
C PRO A 469 11.12 -3.30 6.42
N GLU A 470 12.17 -3.40 7.25
CA GLU A 470 13.33 -2.49 7.17
C GLU A 470 14.11 -2.70 5.87
N VAL A 471 14.29 -3.96 5.44
CA VAL A 471 14.98 -4.32 4.20
C VAL A 471 14.15 -3.87 2.99
N ALA A 472 12.84 -4.09 3.01
CA ALA A 472 11.93 -3.66 1.96
C ALA A 472 11.92 -2.13 1.80
N LEU A 473 11.90 -1.38 2.90
CA LEU A 473 12.00 0.08 2.87
C LEU A 473 13.34 0.54 2.29
N GLN A 474 14.45 -0.08 2.69
CA GLN A 474 15.76 0.25 2.13
C GLN A 474 15.82 -0.04 0.63
N LEU A 475 15.29 -1.20 0.21
CA LEU A 475 15.22 -1.65 -1.17
C LEU A 475 14.47 -0.64 -2.05
N ILE A 476 13.25 -0.26 -1.65
CA ILE A 476 12.45 0.69 -2.43
C ILE A 476 13.08 2.09 -2.45
N ASN A 477 13.66 2.55 -1.33
CA ASN A 477 14.33 3.84 -1.27
C ASN A 477 15.53 3.90 -2.22
N ASN A 478 16.33 2.83 -2.27
CA ASN A 478 17.43 2.73 -3.22
C ASN A 478 16.91 2.76 -4.67
N PHE A 479 15.83 2.02 -4.95
CA PHE A 479 15.23 1.95 -6.27
C PHE A 479 14.73 3.31 -6.77
N ILE A 480 13.98 4.05 -5.95
CA ILE A 480 13.41 5.35 -6.33
C ILE A 480 14.40 6.51 -6.22
N SER A 481 15.51 6.35 -5.50
CA SER A 481 16.53 7.39 -5.40
C SER A 481 17.11 7.75 -6.77
N GLN A 482 17.24 9.05 -7.07
CA GLN A 482 17.92 9.52 -8.28
C GLN A 482 19.45 9.41 -8.16
N GLU A 483 19.97 8.92 -7.04
CA GLU A 483 21.40 8.86 -6.79
C GLU A 483 21.98 7.56 -7.35
N SER A 484 22.84 7.70 -8.36
CA SER A 484 23.85 6.68 -8.61
C SER A 484 24.65 6.49 -7.32
N TYR A 485 25.03 5.24 -7.01
CA TYR A 485 25.91 4.86 -5.89
C TYR A 485 27.16 5.76 -5.74
N LEU A 486 27.55 6.46 -6.81
CA LEU A 486 28.63 7.43 -6.87
C LEU A 486 28.43 8.66 -5.97
N LYS A 487 27.20 9.17 -5.77
CA LYS A 487 26.96 10.35 -4.91
C LYS A 487 27.10 10.07 -3.43
N MET A 488 26.75 8.85 -3.00
CA MET A 488 26.93 8.42 -1.61
C MET A 488 28.42 8.32 -1.25
N LEU A 489 29.27 7.95 -2.24
CA LEU A 489 30.74 7.98 -2.08
C LEU A 489 31.26 9.42 -2.00
N GLU A 490 30.77 10.34 -2.83
CA GLU A 490 31.12 11.77 -2.77
C GLU A 490 30.73 12.41 -1.44
N PHE A 491 29.56 12.07 -0.88
CA PHE A 491 29.14 12.59 0.42
C PHE A 491 30.01 12.05 1.57
N GLN A 492 30.38 10.77 1.55
CA GLN A 492 31.34 10.22 2.52
C GLN A 492 32.71 10.88 2.36
N ILE A 493 33.21 11.07 1.14
CA ILE A 493 34.48 11.76 0.88
C ILE A 493 34.42 13.21 1.38
N LEU A 494 33.35 13.95 1.10
CA LEU A 494 33.15 15.33 1.58
C LEU A 494 33.02 15.40 3.10
N PHE A 495 32.40 14.41 3.73
CA PHE A 495 32.30 14.30 5.19
C PHE A 495 33.67 14.04 5.83
N TYR A 496 34.45 13.10 5.29
CA TYR A 496 35.82 12.82 5.77
C TYR A 496 36.79 13.99 5.51
N LEU A 497 36.66 14.67 4.37
CA LEU A 497 37.44 15.87 4.08
C LEU A 497 37.10 17.00 5.06
N ASN A 498 35.82 17.21 5.38
CA ASN A 498 35.42 18.20 6.39
C ASN A 498 35.99 17.87 7.77
N ILE A 499 35.90 16.61 8.22
CA ILE A 499 36.51 16.18 9.48
C ILE A 499 38.01 16.44 9.46
N TYR A 500 38.71 16.12 8.36
CA TYR A 500 40.13 16.37 8.20
C TYR A 500 40.47 17.86 8.30
N PHE A 501 39.77 18.74 7.57
CA PHE A 501 40.02 20.18 7.61
C PHE A 501 39.74 20.79 8.99
N VAL A 502 38.64 20.38 9.64
CA VAL A 502 38.28 20.86 10.98
C VAL A 502 39.32 20.42 12.01
N SER A 503 39.72 19.15 11.99
CA SER A 503 40.75 18.64 12.91
C SER A 503 42.12 19.29 12.68
N HIS A 504 42.50 19.55 11.43
CA HIS A 504 43.75 20.27 11.12
C HIS A 504 43.72 21.75 11.54
N ALA A 505 42.59 22.41 11.38
CA ALA A 505 42.39 23.80 11.81
C ALA A 505 42.45 23.91 13.35
N VAL A 506 41.83 22.96 14.07
CA VAL A 506 41.89 22.89 15.53
C VAL A 506 43.32 22.63 16.02
N ILE A 507 44.06 21.71 15.41
CA ILE A 507 45.46 21.45 15.76
C ILE A 507 46.33 22.70 15.54
N ARG A 508 46.18 23.41 14.41
CA ARG A 508 46.91 24.66 14.16
C ARG A 508 46.53 25.78 15.10
N PHE A 509 45.28 25.83 15.56
CA PHE A 509 44.82 26.81 16.54
C PHE A 509 45.38 26.51 17.94
N LEU A 510 45.52 25.23 18.31
CA LEU A 510 46.11 24.80 19.60
C LEU A 510 47.65 24.88 19.63
N GLN A 511 48.31 24.96 18.48
CA GLN A 511 49.76 25.12 18.35
C GLN A 511 50.23 26.59 18.29
N LYS A 512 49.30 27.55 18.22
CA LYS A 512 49.55 28.98 18.42
C LYS A 512 49.18 29.36 19.84
#